data_AF-A0A953DLH7-F1
#
_entry.id   AF-A0A953DLH7-F1
#
_cell.length_a   1.000
_cell.length_b   1.000
_cell.length_c   1.000
_cell.angle_alpha   90.00
_cell.angle_beta   90.00
_cell.angle_gamma   90.00
#
_symmetry.space_group_name_H-M   'P 1'
#
loop_
_entity.id
_entity.type
_entity.pdbx_description
1 polymer ?
#
loop_
_entity_poly.entity_id
_entity_poly.type
_entity_poly.pdbx_seq_one_letter_code
_entity_poly.pdbx_strand_id
1 'polypeptide(L)'
;MKTSKGIVIGFWITTVLFCLQLGFTAYAQLQLPQVAEAFTHLGFPAYFRVELSWAKFLGVVVLLAPVPARLKEWAYAGFAITLVSAVIAHVASGDGPEAWSFAVGSGVLWALSYFFWRRLQAARAGAVARPAQSVSEGGAPANTVHA
;
A
#
# COMPACT_ATOMS: atom_id res chain seq x y z
N MET A 1 -9.11 12.53 17.64
CA MET A 1 -10.20 12.43 16.64
C MET A 1 -10.52 10.96 16.52
N LYS A 2 -11.78 10.54 16.73
CA LYS A 2 -12.19 9.14 16.55
C LYS A 2 -11.94 8.78 15.08
N THR A 3 -11.02 7.87 14.80
CA THR A 3 -10.86 7.32 13.45
C THR A 3 -12.21 6.74 13.06
N SER A 4 -12.88 7.32 12.07
CA SER A 4 -14.21 6.85 11.69
C SER A 4 -14.09 5.42 11.19
N LYS A 5 -15.01 4.53 11.62
CA LYS A 5 -15.03 3.12 11.19
C LYS A 5 -14.97 3.01 9.66
N GLY A 6 -15.54 3.99 8.95
CA GLY A 6 -15.48 4.10 7.48
C GLY A 6 -14.07 4.23 6.90
N ILE A 7 -13.15 4.96 7.53
CA ILE A 7 -11.75 5.06 7.05
C ILE A 7 -11.04 3.72 7.18
N VAL A 8 -11.28 2.98 8.27
CA VAL A 8 -10.70 1.66 8.49
C VAL A 8 -11.27 0.65 7.49
N ILE A 9 -12.57 0.66 7.26
CA ILE A 9 -13.23 -0.19 6.27
C ILE A 9 -12.73 0.13 4.86
N GLY A 10 -12.64 1.40 4.47
CA GLY A 10 -12.11 1.82 3.17
C GLY A 10 -10.64 1.41 2.97
N PHE A 11 -9.82 1.51 4.01
CA PHE A 11 -8.45 1.00 3.99
C PHE A 11 -8.39 -0.51 3.74
N TRP A 12 -9.22 -1.30 4.43
CA TRP A 12 -9.25 -2.75 4.24
C TRP A 12 -9.80 -3.16 2.88
N ILE A 13 -10.86 -2.49 2.39
CA ILE A 13 -11.41 -2.75 1.06
C ILE A 13 -10.37 -2.47 -0.02
N THR A 14 -9.72 -1.31 0.02
CA THR A 14 -8.68 -0.93 -0.96
C THR A 14 -7.47 -1.87 -0.88
N THR A 15 -7.07 -2.28 0.33
CA THR A 15 -5.96 -3.22 0.52
C THR A 15 -6.31 -4.61 -0.01
N VAL A 16 -7.51 -5.12 0.27
CA VAL A 16 -7.97 -6.43 -0.22
C VAL A 16 -8.10 -6.41 -1.74
N LEU A 17 -8.71 -5.38 -2.33
CA LEU A 17 -8.81 -5.23 -3.78
C LEU A 17 -7.43 -5.17 -4.45
N PHE A 18 -6.50 -4.40 -3.88
CA PHE A 18 -5.13 -4.33 -4.37
C PHE A 18 -4.41 -5.68 -4.27
N CYS A 19 -4.57 -6.38 -3.15
CA CYS A 19 -3.99 -7.71 -2.97
C CYS A 19 -4.59 -8.76 -3.90
N LEU A 20 -5.90 -8.68 -4.17
CA LEU A 20 -6.58 -9.55 -5.12
C LEU A 20 -6.05 -9.31 -6.54
N GLN A 21 -5.90 -8.04 -6.95
CA GLN A 21 -5.31 -7.68 -8.23
C GLN A 21 -3.86 -8.16 -8.35
N LEU A 22 -3.04 -7.97 -7.31
CA LEU A 22 -1.66 -8.45 -7.29
C LEU A 22 -1.58 -9.98 -7.35
N GLY A 23 -2.45 -10.69 -6.62
CA GLY A 23 -2.53 -12.15 -6.65
C GLY A 23 -2.94 -12.66 -8.03
N PHE A 24 -3.94 -12.04 -8.65
CA PHE A 24 -4.37 -12.37 -10.01
C PHE A 24 -3.27 -12.13 -11.04
N THR A 25 -2.58 -10.98 -10.98
CA THR A 25 -1.46 -10.71 -11.91
C THR A 25 -0.29 -11.65 -11.69
N ALA A 26 0.06 -12.02 -10.45
CA ALA A 26 1.11 -12.99 -10.16
C ALA A 26 0.75 -14.40 -10.67
N TYR A 27 -0.52 -14.80 -10.52
CA TYR A 27 -1.03 -16.06 -11.05
C TYR A 27 -1.03 -16.08 -12.58
N ALA A 28 -1.55 -15.02 -13.21
CA ALA A 28 -1.53 -14.87 -14.66
C ALA A 28 -0.09 -14.87 -15.20
N GLN A 29 0.83 -14.21 -14.50
CA GLN A 29 2.25 -14.26 -14.83
C GLN A 29 2.79 -15.69 -14.81
N LEU A 30 2.33 -16.58 -13.94
CA LEU A 30 2.81 -17.97 -13.88
C LEU A 30 2.15 -18.89 -14.92
N GLN A 31 0.84 -18.73 -15.13
CA GLN A 31 0.00 -19.73 -15.82
C GLN A 31 -0.40 -19.33 -17.24
N LEU A 32 -0.46 -18.04 -17.56
CA LEU A 32 -0.93 -17.58 -18.86
C LEU A 32 0.23 -17.42 -19.85
N PRO A 33 0.25 -18.17 -20.97
CA PRO A 33 1.33 -18.12 -21.95
C PRO A 33 1.44 -16.74 -22.61
N GLN A 34 0.32 -16.06 -22.86
CA GLN A 34 0.28 -14.67 -23.35
C GLN A 34 1.06 -13.68 -22.45
N VAL A 35 1.06 -13.90 -21.13
CA VAL A 35 1.82 -13.05 -20.19
C VAL A 35 3.29 -13.48 -20.20
N ALA A 36 3.58 -14.77 -20.32
CA ALA A 36 4.96 -15.23 -20.49
C ALA A 36 5.59 -14.67 -21.78
N GLU A 37 4.84 -14.64 -22.87
CA GLU A 37 5.24 -14.05 -24.15
C GLU A 37 5.49 -12.54 -24.02
N ALA A 38 4.65 -11.82 -23.28
CA ALA A 38 4.89 -10.41 -22.98
C ALA A 38 6.22 -10.19 -22.24
N PHE A 39 6.57 -11.04 -21.26
CA PHE A 39 7.87 -10.96 -20.58
C PHE A 39 9.03 -11.25 -21.53
N THR A 40 8.89 -12.22 -22.44
CA THR A 40 9.91 -12.50 -23.46
C THR A 40 10.05 -11.38 -24.49
N HIS A 41 8.94 -10.72 -24.86
CA HIS A 41 8.93 -9.55 -25.74
C HIS A 41 9.68 -8.36 -25.12
N LEU A 42 9.52 -8.17 -23.81
CA LEU A 42 10.26 -7.18 -23.02
C LEU A 42 11.76 -7.56 -22.83
N GLY A 43 12.20 -8.73 -23.32
CA GLY A 43 13.57 -9.22 -23.17
C GLY A 43 13.88 -9.80 -21.79
N PHE A 44 12.87 -10.02 -20.94
CA PHE A 44 13.08 -10.62 -19.62
C PHE A 44 13.14 -12.15 -19.69
N PRO A 45 14.07 -12.77 -18.96
CA PRO A 45 14.17 -14.22 -18.92
C PRO A 45 13.03 -14.84 -18.09
N ALA A 46 12.67 -16.09 -18.41
CA ALA A 46 11.53 -16.78 -17.79
C ALA A 46 11.65 -16.93 -16.26
N TYR A 47 12.87 -17.02 -15.71
CA TYR A 47 13.08 -17.10 -14.27
C TYR A 47 12.69 -15.79 -13.55
N PHE A 48 12.94 -14.63 -14.18
CA PHE A 48 12.60 -13.32 -13.61
C PHE A 48 11.09 -13.16 -13.41
N ARG A 49 10.29 -13.66 -14.37
CA ARG A 49 8.82 -13.72 -14.26
C ARG A 49 8.39 -14.52 -13.02
N VAL A 50 9.01 -15.69 -12.79
CA VAL A 50 8.68 -16.56 -11.65
C VAL A 50 9.09 -15.92 -10.33
N GLU A 51 10.30 -15.36 -10.25
CA GLU A 51 10.78 -14.61 -9.08
C GLU A 51 9.86 -13.44 -8.74
N LEU A 52 9.45 -12.68 -9.77
CA LEU A 52 8.56 -11.53 -9.59
C LEU A 52 7.17 -11.94 -9.10
N SER A 53 6.61 -13.06 -9.59
CA SER A 53 5.35 -13.60 -9.09
C SER A 53 5.44 -14.00 -7.61
N TRP A 54 6.51 -14.69 -7.21
CA TRP A 54 6.72 -15.06 -5.81
C TRP A 54 6.93 -13.83 -4.91
N ALA A 55 7.69 -12.84 -5.38
CA ALA A 55 7.89 -11.58 -4.68
C ALA A 55 6.56 -10.83 -4.46
N LYS A 56 5.64 -10.83 -5.45
CA LYS A 56 4.30 -10.27 -5.29
C LYS A 56 3.50 -11.00 -4.20
N PHE A 57 3.52 -12.33 -4.18
CA PHE A 57 2.82 -13.10 -3.14
C PHE A 57 3.38 -12.81 -1.75
N LEU A 58 4.70 -12.77 -1.60
CA LEU A 58 5.34 -12.40 -0.33
C LEU A 58 4.94 -10.98 0.10
N GLY A 59 4.98 -10.01 -0.81
CA GLY A 59 4.55 -8.64 -0.52
C GLY A 59 3.08 -8.53 -0.11
N VAL A 60 2.19 -9.30 -0.74
CA VAL A 60 0.77 -9.40 -0.38
C VAL A 60 0.63 -9.98 1.04
N VAL A 61 1.32 -11.06 1.36
CA VAL A 61 1.31 -11.64 2.72
C VAL A 61 1.78 -10.63 3.75
N VAL A 62 2.86 -9.88 3.47
CA VAL A 62 3.38 -8.83 4.36
C VAL A 62 2.38 -7.68 4.53
N LEU A 63 1.63 -7.31 3.49
CA LEU A 63 0.59 -6.28 3.56
C LEU A 63 -0.58 -6.70 4.45
N LEU A 64 -1.09 -7.93 4.28
CA LEU A 64 -2.22 -8.46 5.06
C LEU A 64 -1.84 -8.83 6.49
N ALA A 65 -0.63 -9.33 6.72
CA ALA A 65 -0.20 -9.76 8.04
C ALA A 65 -0.06 -8.57 9.02
N PRO A 66 -0.27 -8.79 10.33
CA PRO A 66 -0.04 -7.79 11.38
C PRO A 66 1.46 -7.64 11.69
N VAL A 67 2.28 -7.37 10.67
CA VAL A 67 3.73 -7.18 10.78
C VAL A 67 4.10 -5.74 11.20
N PRO A 68 5.30 -5.53 11.77
CA PRO A 68 5.78 -4.21 12.18
C PRO A 68 5.77 -3.20 11.01
N ALA A 69 5.47 -1.93 11.33
CA ALA A 69 5.28 -0.86 10.34
C ALA A 69 6.46 -0.71 9.37
N ARG A 70 7.70 -0.89 9.85
CA ARG A 70 8.90 -0.86 8.99
C ARG A 70 8.87 -1.92 7.90
N LEU A 71 8.43 -3.14 8.21
CA LEU A 71 8.35 -4.22 7.23
C LEU A 71 7.29 -3.92 6.16
N LYS A 72 6.18 -3.29 6.57
CA LYS A 72 5.17 -2.80 5.62
C LYS A 72 5.74 -1.72 4.71
N GLU A 73 6.51 -0.77 5.25
CA GLU A 73 7.17 0.27 4.44
C GLU A 73 8.12 -0.33 3.40
N TRP A 74 8.89 -1.36 3.76
CA TRP A 74 9.73 -2.10 2.81
C TRP A 74 8.92 -2.82 1.73
N ALA A 75 7.80 -3.45 2.09
CA ALA A 75 6.90 -4.06 1.10
C ALA A 75 6.33 -3.01 0.13
N TYR A 76 5.88 -1.87 0.65
CA TYR A 76 5.43 -0.75 -0.18
C TYR A 76 6.56 -0.27 -1.11
N ALA A 77 7.79 -0.09 -0.61
CA ALA A 77 8.93 0.30 -1.43
C ALA A 77 9.22 -0.71 -2.57
N GLY A 78 9.19 -2.01 -2.28
CA GLY A 78 9.38 -3.05 -3.29
C GLY A 78 8.32 -3.01 -4.39
N PHE A 79 7.05 -2.81 -4.02
CA PHE A 79 5.97 -2.63 -5.00
C PHE A 79 6.14 -1.35 -5.83
N ALA A 80 6.56 -0.24 -5.21
CA ALA A 80 6.83 1.02 -5.91
C ALA A 80 7.89 0.83 -7.01
N ILE A 81 9.02 0.21 -6.65
CA ILE A 81 10.11 -0.09 -7.59
C ILE A 81 9.61 -0.98 -8.72
N THR A 82 8.86 -2.04 -8.39
CA THR A 82 8.29 -2.96 -9.39
C THR A 82 7.38 -2.23 -10.38
N LEU A 83 6.50 -1.37 -9.88
CA LEU A 83 5.54 -0.63 -10.71
C LEU A 83 6.23 0.40 -11.61
N VAL A 84 7.19 1.15 -11.08
CA VAL A 84 7.99 2.10 -11.86
C VAL A 84 8.79 1.36 -12.94
N SER A 85 9.46 0.27 -12.59
CA SER A 85 10.20 -0.56 -13.56
C SER A 85 9.28 -1.15 -14.64
N ALA A 86 8.05 -1.55 -14.28
CA ALA A 86 7.08 -2.05 -15.26
C ALA A 86 6.68 -0.96 -16.28
N VAL A 87 6.42 0.27 -15.81
CA VAL A 87 6.12 1.39 -16.71
C VAL A 87 7.31 1.70 -17.62
N ILE A 88 8.53 1.75 -17.07
CA ILE A 88 9.75 1.99 -17.85
C ILE A 88 9.95 0.89 -18.90
N ALA A 89 9.76 -0.39 -18.53
CA ALA A 89 9.91 -1.51 -19.45
C ALA A 89 8.94 -1.41 -20.64
N HIS A 90 7.65 -1.18 -20.39
CA HIS A 90 6.66 -1.03 -21.47
C HIS A 90 6.93 0.19 -22.37
N VAL A 91 7.34 1.33 -21.78
CA VAL A 91 7.70 2.53 -22.55
C VAL A 91 8.95 2.29 -23.39
N ALA A 92 9.97 1.62 -22.83
CA ALA A 92 11.23 1.34 -23.52
C ALA A 92 11.07 0.29 -24.63
N SER A 93 10.17 -0.68 -24.47
CA SER A 93 9.84 -1.68 -25.49
C SER A 93 8.92 -1.17 -26.59
N GLY A 94 8.42 0.07 -26.48
CA GLY A 94 7.51 0.66 -27.46
C GLY A 94 6.11 0.05 -27.44
N ASP A 95 5.70 -0.55 -26.32
CA ASP A 95 4.39 -1.16 -26.19
C ASP A 95 3.27 -0.11 -26.24
N GLY A 96 2.10 -0.53 -26.74
CA GLY A 96 0.95 0.36 -26.93
C GLY A 96 0.40 0.96 -25.62
N PRO A 97 -0.44 2.02 -25.71
CA PRO A 97 -1.09 2.68 -24.58
C PRO A 97 -1.75 1.76 -23.56
N GLU A 98 -2.29 0.65 -24.01
CA GLU A 98 -2.97 -0.34 -23.17
C GLU A 98 -2.04 -1.00 -22.15
N ALA A 99 -0.81 -1.34 -22.54
CA ALA A 99 0.12 -2.07 -21.67
C ALA A 99 0.65 -1.20 -20.52
N TRP A 100 1.12 0.02 -20.83
CA TRP A 100 1.61 0.93 -19.79
C TRP A 100 0.47 1.55 -18.98
N SER A 101 -0.72 1.75 -19.54
CA SER A 101 -1.87 2.28 -18.76
C SER A 101 -2.36 1.30 -17.70
N PHE A 102 -2.31 -0.01 -17.95
CA PHE A 102 -2.61 -1.02 -16.92
C PHE A 102 -1.57 -0.99 -15.78
N ALA A 103 -0.28 -0.85 -16.11
CA ALA A 103 0.79 -0.69 -15.13
C ALA A 103 0.62 0.60 -14.31
N VAL A 104 0.31 1.72 -14.97
CA VAL A 104 0.02 3.00 -14.32
C VAL A 104 -1.23 2.91 -13.43
N GLY A 105 -2.32 2.29 -13.89
CA GLY A 105 -3.53 2.10 -13.10
C GLY A 105 -3.28 1.28 -11.83
N SER A 106 -2.48 0.21 -11.95
CA SER A 106 -2.03 -0.57 -10.80
C SER A 106 -1.17 0.27 -9.83
N GLY A 107 -0.34 1.17 -10.38
CA GLY A 107 0.46 2.12 -9.61
C GLY A 107 -0.37 3.17 -8.87
N VAL A 108 -1.43 3.69 -9.49
CA VAL A 108 -2.37 4.62 -8.85
C VAL A 108 -3.10 3.93 -7.69
N LEU A 109 -3.57 2.70 -7.89
CA LEU A 109 -4.24 1.94 -6.83
C LEU A 109 -3.29 1.65 -5.65
N TRP A 110 -2.03 1.31 -5.95
CA TRP A 110 -0.98 1.18 -4.93
C TRP A 110 -0.74 2.49 -4.18
N ALA A 111 -0.61 3.61 -4.88
CA ALA A 111 -0.36 4.93 -4.28
C ALA A 111 -1.52 5.36 -3.38
N LEU A 112 -2.76 5.10 -3.78
CA LEU A 112 -3.94 5.33 -2.94
C LEU A 112 -3.90 4.48 -1.67
N SER A 113 -3.61 3.17 -1.79
CA SER A 113 -3.45 2.29 -0.62
C SER A 113 -2.40 2.82 0.36
N TYR A 114 -1.23 3.23 -0.15
CA TYR A 114 -0.16 3.80 0.67
C TYR A 114 -0.57 5.12 1.34
N PHE A 115 -1.25 6.00 0.61
CA PHE A 115 -1.71 7.29 1.13
C PHE A 115 -2.71 7.12 2.28
N PHE A 116 -3.69 6.23 2.12
CA PHE A 116 -4.65 5.90 3.18
C PHE A 116 -3.97 5.28 4.40
N TRP A 117 -3.01 4.36 4.20
CA TRP A 117 -2.23 3.77 5.28
C TRP A 117 -1.45 4.82 6.08
N ARG A 118 -0.71 5.71 5.39
CA ARG A 118 0.09 6.77 6.03
C ARG A 118 -0.80 7.74 6.82
N ARG A 119 -1.97 8.10 6.29
CA ARG A 119 -2.95 8.92 7.03
C ARG A 119 -3.50 8.21 8.27
N LEU A 120 -3.74 6.91 8.21
CA LEU A 120 -4.18 6.11 9.35
C LEU A 120 -3.10 6.04 10.45
N GLN A 121 -1.84 5.90 10.06
CA GLN A 121 -0.71 5.90 11.01
C GLN A 121 -0.53 7.27 11.68
N ALA A 122 -0.62 8.37 10.93
CA ALA A 122 -0.56 9.73 11.48
C ALA A 122 -1.70 10.01 12.48
N ALA A 123 -2.91 9.55 12.18
CA ALA A 123 -4.06 9.68 13.07
C ALA A 123 -3.90 8.86 14.37
N ARG A 124 -3.30 7.67 14.30
CA ARG A 124 -2.98 6.83 15.47
C ARG A 124 -1.86 7.45 16.32
N ALA A 125 -0.81 7.98 15.71
CA ALA A 125 0.29 8.64 16.41
C ALA A 125 -0.17 9.88 17.20
N GLY A 126 -1.05 10.71 16.61
CA GLY A 126 -1.62 11.87 17.29
C GLY A 126 -2.61 11.54 18.43
N ALA A 127 -3.13 10.31 18.47
CA ALA A 127 -3.95 9.83 19.59
C ALA A 127 -3.08 9.34 20.76
N VAL A 128 -1.94 8.70 20.48
CA VAL A 128 -0.99 8.21 21.49
C VAL A 128 -0.23 9.35 22.17
N ALA A 129 0.08 10.44 21.45
CA ALA A 129 0.77 11.62 21.98
C ALA A 129 -0.09 12.50 22.92
N ARG A 130 -1.37 12.18 23.12
CA ARG A 130 -2.30 12.96 23.96
C ARG A 130 -2.67 12.32 25.32
N PRO A 131 -1.74 11.93 26.21
CA PRO A 131 -2.10 11.58 27.58
C PRO A 131 -1.88 12.70 28.61
N ALA A 132 -1.19 13.81 28.27
CA ALA A 132 -0.65 14.72 29.30
C ALA A 132 -1.31 16.10 29.43
N GLN A 133 -2.17 16.53 28.51
CA GLN A 133 -2.73 17.91 28.54
C GLN A 133 -4.10 18.04 29.21
N SER A 134 -4.74 16.96 29.66
CA SER A 134 -6.07 17.02 30.30
C SER A 134 -6.04 16.96 31.83
N VAL A 135 -4.85 17.04 32.46
CA VAL A 135 -4.72 16.91 33.92
C VAL A 135 -4.35 18.23 34.63
N SER A 136 -4.07 19.34 33.92
CA SER A 136 -3.69 20.61 34.57
C SER A 136 -4.79 21.70 34.65
N GLU A 137 -6.05 21.42 34.31
CA GLU A 137 -7.17 22.39 34.44
C GLU A 137 -8.22 21.95 35.47
N GLY A 138 -7.77 21.49 36.64
CA GLY A 138 -8.66 21.09 37.73
C GLY A 138 -8.06 21.37 39.10
N GLY A 139 -8.03 22.65 39.52
CA GLY A 139 -7.59 22.97 40.87
C GLY A 139 -7.51 24.46 41.22
N ALA A 140 -8.65 25.13 41.37
CA ALA A 140 -8.80 26.21 42.35
C ALA A 140 -10.29 26.55 42.59
N PRO A 141 -10.91 26.05 43.68
CA PRO A 141 -12.08 26.69 44.26
C PRO A 141 -11.62 27.74 45.27
N ALA A 142 -11.96 29.01 45.06
CA ALA A 142 -11.86 30.03 46.11
C ALA A 142 -13.00 31.05 45.96
N ASN A 143 -14.19 30.58 46.36
CA ASN A 143 -15.25 31.46 46.82
C ASN A 143 -14.72 32.20 48.06
N THR A 144 -14.60 33.52 47.99
CA THR A 144 -14.53 34.39 49.18
C THR A 144 -15.52 35.52 48.99
N VAL A 145 -16.76 35.25 49.43
CA VAL A 145 -17.71 36.25 49.89
C VAL A 145 -17.10 36.88 51.15
N HIS A 146 -16.77 38.16 51.11
CA HIS A 146 -16.71 39.00 52.31
C HIS A 146 -17.01 40.47 51.97
N ALA A 147 -18.10 40.94 52.59
CA ALA A 147 -18.49 42.31 52.94
C ALA A 147 -18.75 43.33 51.81
#